data_AF-A0A0G4E5A0-F1
#
_entry.id   AF-A0A0G4E5A0-F1
#
_cell.length_a   1.000
_cell.length_b   1.000
_cell.length_c   1.000
_cell.angle_alpha   90.00
_cell.angle_beta   90.00
_cell.angle_gamma   90.00
#
_symmetry.space_group_name_H-M   'P 1'
#
loop_
_entity.id
_entity.type
_entity.pdbx_description
1 polymer ?
#
loop_
_entity_poly.entity_id
_entity_poly.type
_entity_poly.pdbx_seq_one_letter_code
_entity_poly.pdbx_strand_id
1 'polypeptide(L)'
;MQQSAQRTLYSPSEEDVLAIRELETAERIRGNSSIFTIRQMASIHNMSIPYLREFADHHKITFVGTDGNRTKRLSSATIARERRHTSAVVARSVSRKPVTTLDAGKITPELRERARRRDQESVNGFIEYLRELSLTHTREEAAKQAGISPTFMRTMAYDQNLVFVGETTSVTRAITPAAFKKLQSTLFRPSKKVKPVTSRLLRLYVMNDVADDF
;
A
#
# COMPACT_ATOMS: atom_id res chain seq x y z
N MET A 1 43.55 -7.02 22.61
CA MET A 1 43.69 -6.08 21.48
C MET A 1 42.41 -6.13 20.66
N GLN A 2 41.51 -5.17 20.85
CA GLN A 2 40.30 -5.02 20.04
C GLN A 2 40.52 -3.82 19.12
N GLN A 3 40.69 -4.08 17.83
CA GLN A 3 40.70 -3.03 16.81
C GLN A 3 39.24 -2.68 16.50
N SER A 4 38.73 -1.63 17.14
CA SER A 4 37.49 -0.99 16.71
C SER A 4 37.78 -0.28 15.39
N ALA A 5 37.14 -0.76 14.33
CA ALA A 5 37.14 -0.13 13.02
C ALA A 5 36.67 1.32 13.16
N GLN A 6 37.60 2.26 12.97
CA GLN A 6 37.30 3.68 12.80
C GLN A 6 36.47 3.82 11.51
N ARG A 7 35.14 3.72 11.63
CA ARG A 7 34.23 4.25 10.62
C ARG A 7 34.43 5.75 10.61
N THR A 8 35.19 6.23 9.63
CA THR A 8 35.35 7.64 9.32
C THR A 8 33.97 8.29 9.23
N LEU A 9 33.71 9.22 10.14
CA LEU A 9 32.60 10.16 10.09
C LEU A 9 32.82 11.09 8.89
N TYR A 10 32.53 10.61 7.69
CA TYR A 10 32.40 11.48 6.53
C TYR A 10 31.06 12.18 6.67
N SER A 11 31.06 13.34 7.31
CA SER A 11 29.97 14.30 7.14
C SER A 11 30.11 14.84 5.72
N PRO A 12 29.22 14.49 4.77
CA PRO A 12 29.32 15.04 3.43
C PRO A 12 29.21 16.57 3.55
N SER A 13 30.09 17.28 2.86
CA SER A 13 29.99 18.73 2.76
C SER A 13 28.65 19.10 2.10
N GLU A 14 28.10 20.29 2.35
CA GLU A 14 26.85 20.71 1.71
C GLU A 14 26.95 20.66 0.17
N GLU A 15 28.15 20.89 -0.37
CA GLU A 15 28.50 20.77 -1.78
C GLU A 15 28.38 19.32 -2.28
N ASP A 16 28.86 18.34 -1.50
CA ASP A 16 28.71 16.91 -1.84
C ASP A 16 27.23 16.49 -1.88
N VAL A 17 26.42 17.01 -0.95
CA VAL A 17 24.97 16.69 -0.90
C VAL A 17 24.24 17.26 -2.11
N LEU A 18 24.60 18.46 -2.56
CA LEU A 18 24.04 19.06 -3.76
C LEU A 18 24.46 18.30 -5.02
N ALA A 19 25.73 17.92 -5.14
CA ALA A 19 26.23 17.13 -6.27
C ALA A 19 25.56 15.75 -6.36
N ILE A 20 25.37 15.07 -5.22
CA ILE A 20 24.65 13.79 -5.16
C ILE A 20 23.20 13.96 -5.62
N ARG A 21 22.52 15.03 -5.18
CA ARG A 21 21.14 15.31 -5.59
C ARG A 21 21.05 15.63 -7.07
N GLU A 22 22.01 16.39 -7.59
CA GLU A 22 22.10 16.72 -9.01
C GLU A 22 22.21 15.45 -9.86
N LEU A 23 23.13 14.55 -9.49
CA LEU A 23 23.28 13.25 -10.14
C LEU A 23 22.00 12.41 -10.06
N GLU A 24 21.36 12.35 -8.89
CA GLU A 24 20.10 11.62 -8.73
C GLU A 24 18.99 12.20 -9.62
N THR A 25 18.91 13.53 -9.75
CA THR A 25 17.97 14.17 -10.68
C THR A 25 18.31 13.85 -12.14
N ALA A 26 19.60 13.82 -12.50
CA ALA A 26 20.06 13.48 -13.84
C ALA A 26 19.70 12.04 -14.21
N GLU A 27 19.88 11.07 -13.30
CA GLU A 27 19.51 9.68 -13.53
C GLU A 27 18.00 9.51 -13.70
N ARG A 28 17.18 10.20 -12.89
CA ARG A 28 15.72 10.17 -13.05
C ARG A 28 15.27 10.75 -14.39
N ILE A 29 15.83 11.89 -14.77
CA ILE A 29 15.53 12.54 -16.05
C ILE A 29 15.96 11.63 -17.20
N ARG A 30 17.13 10.98 -17.11
CA ARG A 30 17.63 10.01 -18.11
C ARG A 30 16.73 8.78 -18.23
N GLY A 31 16.24 8.23 -17.12
CA GLY A 31 15.30 7.10 -17.16
C GLY A 31 13.99 7.44 -17.89
N ASN A 32 13.55 8.69 -17.76
CA ASN A 32 12.31 9.18 -18.35
C ASN A 32 12.50 9.88 -19.72
N SER A 33 13.74 10.11 -20.17
CA SER A 33 14.04 10.90 -21.38
C SER A 33 13.68 10.18 -22.69
N SER A 34 13.52 8.85 -22.64
CA SER A 34 13.06 8.01 -23.75
C SER A 34 11.53 8.00 -23.92
N ILE A 35 10.80 8.56 -22.96
CA ILE A 35 9.34 8.58 -22.94
C ILE A 35 8.82 10.01 -23.15
N PHE A 36 9.37 10.97 -22.40
CA PHE A 36 8.86 12.33 -22.39
C PHE A 36 9.70 13.29 -23.24
N THR A 37 9.01 14.23 -23.86
CA THR A 37 9.66 15.36 -24.55
C THR A 37 10.27 16.33 -23.54
N ILE A 38 11.24 17.14 -23.98
CA ILE A 38 11.89 18.16 -23.13
C ILE A 38 10.88 19.11 -22.46
N ARG A 39 9.80 19.49 -23.17
CA ARG A 39 8.76 20.38 -22.62
C ARG A 39 7.95 19.70 -21.51
N GLN A 40 7.63 18.43 -21.68
CA GLN A 40 6.92 17.66 -20.66
C GLN A 40 7.81 17.44 -19.43
N MET A 41 9.09 17.14 -19.65
CA MET A 41 10.05 16.96 -18.57
C MET A 41 10.26 18.24 -17.76
N ALA A 42 10.38 19.39 -18.44
CA ALA A 42 10.43 20.71 -17.80
C ALA A 42 9.19 20.95 -16.92
N SER A 43 8.00 20.58 -17.39
CA SER A 43 6.77 20.69 -16.60
C SER A 43 6.67 19.69 -15.43
N ILE A 44 7.26 18.49 -15.56
CA ILE A 44 7.23 17.47 -14.51
C ILE A 44 8.16 17.89 -13.37
N HIS A 45 9.36 18.36 -13.69
CA HIS A 45 10.38 18.75 -12.71
C HIS A 45 10.28 20.21 -12.26
N ASN A 46 9.31 20.99 -12.77
CA ASN A 46 9.17 22.44 -12.57
C ASN A 46 10.47 23.21 -12.87
N MET A 47 11.17 22.82 -13.93
CA MET A 47 12.40 23.47 -14.40
C MET A 47 12.10 24.33 -15.63
N SER A 48 12.89 25.39 -15.83
CA SER A 48 12.80 26.16 -17.08
C SER A 48 13.35 25.32 -18.24
N ILE A 49 12.76 25.47 -19.43
CA ILE A 49 13.24 24.79 -20.64
C ILE A 49 14.71 25.12 -20.97
N PRO A 50 15.19 26.38 -20.91
CA PRO A 50 16.61 26.66 -21.18
C PRO A 50 17.54 25.98 -20.17
N TYR A 51 17.22 26.04 -18.87
CA TYR A 51 17.98 25.34 -17.84
C TYR A 51 18.05 23.83 -18.11
N LEU A 52 16.92 23.22 -18.48
CA LEU A 52 16.87 21.78 -18.76
C LEU A 52 17.68 21.38 -20.01
N ARG A 53 17.86 22.29 -20.98
CA ARG A 53 18.73 22.05 -22.13
C ARG A 53 20.19 22.00 -21.72
N GLU A 54 20.65 23.03 -21.01
CA GLU A 54 22.01 23.10 -20.47
C GLU A 54 22.31 21.89 -19.58
N PHE A 55 21.39 21.56 -18.68
CA PHE A 55 21.48 20.40 -17.80
C PHE A 55 21.59 19.07 -18.59
N ALA A 56 20.81 18.93 -19.66
CA ALA A 56 20.86 17.75 -20.50
C ALA A 56 22.17 17.64 -21.29
N ASP A 57 22.72 18.76 -21.75
CA ASP A 57 24.02 18.80 -22.42
C ASP A 57 25.15 18.40 -21.47
N HIS A 58 25.13 18.92 -20.24
CA HIS A 58 26.09 18.56 -19.18
C HIS A 58 26.06 17.06 -18.82
N HIS A 59 24.86 16.47 -18.73
CA HIS A 59 24.68 15.07 -18.35
C HIS A 59 24.51 14.10 -19.53
N LYS A 60 24.71 14.57 -20.77
CA LYS A 60 24.55 13.80 -22.02
C LYS A 60 23.20 13.08 -22.10
N ILE A 61 22.11 13.79 -21.80
CA ILE A 61 20.75 13.26 -21.83
C ILE A 61 20.10 13.63 -23.16
N THR A 62 19.66 12.63 -23.91
CA THR A 62 18.89 12.83 -25.13
C THR A 62 17.40 12.63 -24.85
N PHE A 63 16.58 13.59 -25.28
CA PHE A 63 15.13 13.55 -25.13
C PHE A 63 14.44 13.08 -26.42
N VAL A 64 13.30 12.41 -26.28
CA VAL A 64 12.46 12.04 -27.42
C VAL A 64 12.02 13.27 -28.23
N GLY A 65 12.06 13.14 -29.56
CA GLY A 65 11.53 14.15 -30.48
C GLY A 65 12.49 15.28 -30.81
N THR A 66 13.76 15.16 -30.39
CA THR A 66 14.85 16.06 -30.81
C THR A 66 15.26 15.80 -32.27
N ASP A 67 15.14 14.57 -32.75
CA ASP A 67 15.51 14.15 -34.11
C ASP A 67 14.43 14.44 -35.20
N GLY A 68 13.47 15.33 -34.93
CA GLY A 68 12.42 15.71 -35.88
C GLY A 68 11.30 14.67 -36.09
N ASN A 69 11.40 13.49 -35.46
CA ASN A 69 10.35 12.47 -35.51
C ASN A 69 9.14 12.87 -34.64
N ARG A 70 7.92 12.77 -35.21
CA ARG A 70 6.67 12.99 -34.46
C ARG A 70 6.54 11.95 -33.34
N THR A 71 6.65 12.41 -32.10
CA THR A 71 6.39 11.58 -30.92
C THR A 71 4.90 11.29 -30.78
N LYS A 72 4.53 10.06 -30.39
CA LYS A 72 3.15 9.73 -30.04
C LYS A 72 2.67 10.64 -28.90
N ARG A 73 1.45 11.16 -29.02
CA ARG A 73 0.85 12.01 -27.98
C ARG A 73 0.62 11.16 -26.73
N LEU A 74 1.37 11.42 -25.66
CA LEU A 74 1.16 10.79 -24.36
C LEU A 74 -0.16 11.24 -23.74
N SER A 75 -0.80 10.34 -22.97
CA SER A 75 -2.03 10.66 -22.26
C SER A 75 -1.75 11.67 -21.14
N SER A 76 -2.65 12.61 -20.92
CA SER A 76 -2.54 13.59 -19.82
C SER A 76 -2.42 12.92 -18.45
N ALA A 77 -3.04 11.75 -18.28
CA ALA A 77 -2.97 10.95 -17.07
C ALA A 77 -1.53 10.46 -16.76
N THR A 78 -0.76 10.06 -17.77
CA THR A 78 0.64 9.62 -17.57
C THR A 78 1.54 10.76 -17.11
N ILE A 79 1.38 11.94 -17.70
CA ILE A 79 2.12 13.16 -17.33
C ILE A 79 1.75 13.58 -15.90
N ALA A 80 0.46 13.57 -15.56
CA ALA A 80 0.00 13.93 -14.21
C ALA A 80 0.48 12.94 -13.14
N ARG A 81 0.51 11.65 -13.45
CA ARG A 81 1.06 10.61 -12.56
C ARG A 81 2.54 10.86 -12.29
N GLU A 82 3.33 11.12 -13.33
CA GLU A 82 4.76 11.36 -13.17
C GLU A 82 5.06 12.65 -12.41
N ARG A 83 4.26 13.69 -12.63
CA ARG A 83 4.34 14.94 -11.85
C ARG A 83 4.06 14.73 -10.36
N ARG A 84 3.07 13.90 -10.01
CA ARG A 84 2.79 13.54 -8.60
C ARG A 84 3.89 12.67 -8.01
N HIS A 85 4.45 11.76 -8.80
CA HIS A 85 5.53 10.90 -8.36
C HIS A 85 6.80 11.71 -8.03
N THR A 86 7.22 12.57 -8.95
CA THR A 86 8.38 13.45 -8.77
C THR A 86 8.20 14.43 -7.61
N SER A 87 7.02 15.06 -7.46
CA SER A 87 6.75 15.94 -6.32
C SER A 87 6.80 15.18 -4.98
N ALA A 88 6.28 13.95 -4.91
CA ALA A 88 6.36 13.12 -3.72
C ALA A 88 7.81 12.68 -3.39
N VAL A 89 8.64 12.43 -4.40
CA VAL A 89 10.07 12.13 -4.20
C VAL A 89 10.81 13.34 -3.63
N VAL A 90 10.60 14.53 -4.20
CA VAL A 90 11.21 15.78 -3.71
C VAL A 90 10.74 16.11 -2.28
N ALA A 91 9.44 15.95 -1.98
CA ALA A 91 8.94 16.16 -0.63
C ALA A 91 9.57 15.20 0.39
N ARG A 92 9.85 13.95 -0.01
CA ARG A 92 10.54 12.97 0.83
C ARG A 92 12.02 13.31 1.07
N SER A 93 12.70 13.93 0.10
CA SER A 93 14.12 14.27 0.22
C SER A 93 14.38 15.52 1.08
N VAL A 94 13.42 16.44 1.18
CA VAL A 94 13.56 17.68 1.97
C VAL A 94 13.31 17.47 3.47
N SER A 95 12.63 16.39 3.87
CA SER A 95 11.98 16.32 5.20
C SER A 95 12.46 15.20 6.13
N ARG A 96 13.66 14.65 5.94
CA ARG A 96 14.17 13.64 6.89
C ARG A 96 15.59 13.96 7.31
N LYS A 97 15.74 14.38 8.58
CA LYS A 97 17.00 14.16 9.28
C LYS A 97 17.35 12.69 9.08
N PRO A 98 18.53 12.35 8.53
CA PRO A 98 18.91 10.97 8.35
C PRO A 98 18.79 10.29 9.70
N VAL A 99 18.09 9.15 9.76
CA VAL A 99 18.08 8.31 10.96
C VAL A 99 19.46 7.67 11.00
N THR A 100 20.42 8.40 11.58
CA THR A 100 21.84 8.02 11.62
C THR A 100 22.09 6.79 12.49
N THR A 101 21.13 6.46 13.35
CA THR A 101 21.16 5.27 14.21
C THR A 101 19.74 4.76 14.42
N LEU A 102 19.45 3.52 14.00
CA LEU A 102 18.33 2.73 14.54
C LEU A 102 18.68 2.32 15.98
N ASP A 103 18.89 3.29 16.87
CA ASP A 103 19.14 3.02 18.28
C ASP A 103 17.81 2.60 18.91
N ALA A 104 17.56 1.29 18.98
CA ALA A 104 16.38 0.72 19.63
C ALA A 104 16.19 1.21 21.08
N GLY A 105 17.26 1.70 21.72
CA GLY A 105 17.27 2.31 23.05
C GLY A 105 16.81 3.77 23.12
N LYS A 106 16.74 4.51 22.00
CA LYS A 106 16.20 5.89 21.95
C LYS A 106 14.70 5.94 21.74
N ILE A 107 14.07 4.80 21.43
CA ILE A 107 12.62 4.71 21.32
C ILE A 107 12.08 4.55 22.74
N THR A 108 11.85 5.67 23.42
CA THR A 108 11.21 5.66 24.74
C THR A 108 9.81 5.01 24.65
N PRO A 109 9.33 4.37 25.72
CA PRO A 109 7.98 3.79 25.75
C PRO A 109 6.91 4.80 25.32
N GLU A 110 7.05 6.07 25.74
CA GLU A 110 6.18 7.17 25.35
C GLU A 110 6.16 7.44 23.84
N LEU A 111 7.32 7.32 23.17
CA LEU A 111 7.44 7.52 21.73
C LEU A 111 6.85 6.33 20.96
N ARG A 112 6.94 5.11 21.52
CA ARG A 112 6.24 3.93 20.98
C ARG A 112 4.73 4.06 21.11
N GLU A 113 4.25 4.51 22.27
CA GLU A 113 2.82 4.75 22.47
C GLU A 113 2.30 5.85 21.56
N ARG A 114 3.05 6.95 21.39
CA ARG A 114 2.67 8.03 20.49
C ARG A 114 2.61 7.58 19.03
N ALA A 115 3.57 6.75 18.60
CA ALA A 115 3.53 6.14 17.26
C ALA A 115 2.31 5.22 17.11
N ARG A 116 2.05 4.34 18.09
CA ARG A 116 0.85 3.49 18.09
C ARG A 116 -0.45 4.29 18.04
N ARG A 117 -0.55 5.39 18.80
CA ARG A 117 -1.73 6.29 18.79
C ARG A 117 -1.91 6.91 17.40
N ARG A 118 -0.85 7.41 16.78
CA ARG A 118 -0.90 7.98 15.43
C ARG A 118 -1.31 6.95 14.38
N ASP A 119 -0.76 5.74 14.45
CA ASP A 119 -1.13 4.65 13.54
C ASP A 119 -2.61 4.29 13.74
N GLN A 120 -3.07 4.19 15.00
CA GLN A 120 -4.46 3.96 15.33
C GLN A 120 -5.39 5.09 14.83
N GLU A 121 -5.00 6.35 15.00
CA GLU A 121 -5.74 7.51 14.49
C GLU A 121 -5.87 7.45 12.96
N SER A 122 -4.80 7.05 12.26
CA SER A 122 -4.83 6.92 10.80
C SER A 122 -5.74 5.77 10.33
N VAL A 123 -5.75 4.64 11.05
CA VAL A 123 -6.64 3.51 10.78
C VAL A 123 -8.09 3.89 11.09
N ASN A 124 -8.33 4.57 12.20
CA ASN A 124 -9.66 5.04 12.59
C ASN A 124 -10.21 6.03 11.55
N GLY A 125 -9.42 7.00 11.10
CA GLY A 125 -9.83 7.95 10.06
C GLY A 125 -10.13 7.29 8.73
N PHE A 126 -9.40 6.23 8.37
CA PHE A 126 -9.71 5.44 7.18
C PHE A 126 -11.04 4.68 7.31
N ILE A 127 -11.32 4.10 8.49
CA ILE A 127 -12.59 3.42 8.75
C ILE A 127 -13.75 4.42 8.73
N GLU A 128 -13.58 5.62 9.28
CA GLU A 128 -14.57 6.70 9.22
C GLU A 128 -14.86 7.11 7.77
N TYR A 129 -13.81 7.29 6.97
CA TYR A 129 -13.97 7.56 5.54
C TYR A 129 -14.74 6.44 4.80
N LEU A 130 -14.48 5.18 5.13
CA LEU A 130 -15.24 4.06 4.56
C LEU A 130 -16.70 4.03 5.03
N ARG A 131 -17.00 4.47 6.25
CA ARG A 131 -18.38 4.64 6.76
C ARG A 131 -19.12 5.74 6.00
N GLU A 132 -18.45 6.85 5.70
CA GLU A 132 -19.05 7.92 4.89
C GLU A 132 -19.35 7.44 3.47
N LEU A 133 -18.43 6.68 2.87
CA LEU A 133 -18.63 6.08 1.56
C LEU A 133 -19.75 5.03 1.55
N SER A 134 -19.91 4.26 2.64
CA SER A 134 -20.93 3.22 2.71
C SER A 134 -22.35 3.75 2.71
N LEU A 135 -22.56 5.00 3.14
CA LEU A 135 -23.86 5.67 3.10
C LEU A 135 -24.29 6.11 1.70
N THR A 136 -23.34 6.29 0.79
CA THR A 136 -23.56 6.98 -0.48
C THR A 136 -23.28 6.10 -1.70
N HIS A 137 -22.39 5.12 -1.60
CA HIS A 137 -21.89 4.34 -2.72
C HIS A 137 -22.15 2.84 -2.55
N THR A 138 -22.19 2.13 -3.67
CA THR A 138 -22.10 0.67 -3.66
C THR A 138 -20.69 0.23 -3.26
N ARG A 139 -20.53 -1.01 -2.77
CA ARG A 139 -19.22 -1.51 -2.32
C ARG A 139 -18.13 -1.44 -3.41
N GLU A 140 -18.49 -1.68 -4.67
CA GLU A 140 -17.53 -1.64 -5.78
C GLU A 140 -17.07 -0.23 -6.12
N GLU A 141 -17.99 0.74 -6.06
CA GLU A 141 -17.70 2.16 -6.26
C GLU A 141 -16.85 2.71 -5.12
N ALA A 142 -17.20 2.37 -3.87
CA ALA A 142 -16.42 2.73 -2.70
C ALA A 142 -15.01 2.15 -2.75
N ALA A 143 -14.84 0.91 -3.23
CA ALA A 143 -13.51 0.30 -3.40
C ALA A 143 -12.66 1.04 -4.44
N LYS A 144 -13.26 1.44 -5.57
CA LYS A 144 -12.57 2.25 -6.58
C LYS A 144 -12.19 3.63 -6.04
N GLN A 145 -13.08 4.27 -5.28
CA GLN A 145 -12.85 5.61 -4.74
C GLN A 145 -11.81 5.62 -3.62
N ALA A 146 -11.85 4.63 -2.73
CA ALA A 146 -10.84 4.43 -1.70
C ALA A 146 -9.50 3.88 -2.24
N GLY A 147 -9.44 3.46 -3.51
CA GLY A 147 -8.23 2.93 -4.14
C GLY A 147 -7.78 1.57 -3.59
N ILE A 148 -8.71 0.79 -3.04
CA ILE A 148 -8.41 -0.52 -2.43
C ILE A 148 -8.99 -1.67 -3.25
N SER A 149 -8.40 -2.86 -3.11
CA SER A 149 -8.89 -4.04 -3.83
C SER A 149 -10.30 -4.43 -3.38
N PRO A 150 -11.17 -4.92 -4.29
CA PRO A 150 -12.53 -5.35 -3.92
C PRO A 150 -12.55 -6.48 -2.89
N THR A 151 -11.55 -7.37 -2.92
CA THR A 151 -11.40 -8.45 -1.94
C THR A 151 -11.07 -7.92 -0.56
N PHE A 152 -10.15 -6.95 -0.48
CA PHE A 152 -9.82 -6.28 0.77
C PHE A 152 -11.00 -5.47 1.32
N MET A 153 -11.72 -4.74 0.46
CA MET A 153 -12.95 -4.03 0.86
C MET A 153 -14.00 -4.98 1.45
N ARG A 154 -14.15 -6.17 0.86
CA ARG A 154 -15.11 -7.17 1.37
C ARG A 154 -14.75 -7.66 2.77
N THR A 155 -13.47 -7.97 3.02
CA THR A 155 -13.01 -8.40 4.34
C THR A 155 -13.16 -7.27 5.36
N MET A 156 -12.75 -6.05 5.01
CA MET A 156 -12.90 -4.87 5.87
C MET A 156 -14.36 -4.55 6.19
N ALA A 157 -15.25 -4.65 5.19
CA ALA A 157 -16.68 -4.43 5.40
C ALA A 157 -17.27 -5.45 6.40
N TYR A 158 -16.80 -6.70 6.34
CA TYR A 158 -17.20 -7.73 7.30
C TYR A 158 -16.64 -7.45 8.70
N ASP A 159 -15.34 -7.19 8.82
CA ASP A 159 -14.68 -7.01 10.12
C ASP A 159 -15.18 -5.75 10.85
N GLN A 160 -15.51 -4.70 10.11
CA GLN A 160 -15.95 -3.40 10.64
C GLN A 160 -17.47 -3.20 10.57
N ASN A 161 -18.24 -4.24 10.20
CA ASN A 161 -19.69 -4.21 10.03
C ASN A 161 -20.20 -3.03 9.17
N LEU A 162 -19.53 -2.76 8.04
CA LEU A 162 -19.92 -1.72 7.10
C LEU A 162 -20.96 -2.27 6.13
N VAL A 163 -22.08 -1.55 5.99
CA VAL A 163 -23.16 -1.88 5.05
C VAL A 163 -23.20 -0.82 3.96
N PHE A 164 -22.99 -1.24 2.71
CA PHE A 164 -22.99 -0.36 1.54
C PHE A 164 -24.37 -0.31 0.88
N VAL A 165 -24.65 0.80 0.18
CA VAL A 165 -25.89 0.98 -0.57
C VAL A 165 -26.08 -0.14 -1.59
N GLY A 166 -27.27 -0.73 -1.63
CA GLY A 166 -27.61 -1.83 -2.55
C GLY A 166 -27.19 -3.22 -2.05
N GLU A 167 -26.51 -3.34 -0.91
CA GLU A 167 -26.30 -4.63 -0.27
C GLU A 167 -27.50 -4.96 0.64
N THR A 168 -28.22 -6.04 0.34
CA THR A 168 -29.25 -6.55 1.26
C THR A 168 -28.53 -7.17 2.47
N THR A 169 -28.76 -6.58 3.65
CA THR A 169 -28.27 -7.13 4.91
C THR A 169 -28.82 -8.53 5.10
N SER A 170 -27.99 -9.54 4.85
CA SER A 170 -28.22 -10.89 5.37
C SER A 170 -26.91 -11.40 5.99
N VAL A 171 -26.50 -10.73 7.07
CA VAL A 171 -25.56 -11.32 8.04
C VAL A 171 -26.21 -12.49 8.79
N THR A 172 -27.50 -12.74 8.59
CA THR A 172 -28.07 -14.08 8.73
C THR A 172 -28.01 -14.79 7.38
N ARG A 173 -26.84 -15.34 7.02
CA ARG A 173 -26.86 -16.52 6.12
C ARG A 173 -27.68 -17.57 6.85
N ALA A 174 -28.95 -17.72 6.51
CA ALA A 174 -29.75 -18.84 6.98
C ALA A 174 -28.92 -20.09 6.66
N ILE A 175 -28.46 -20.78 7.70
CA ILE A 175 -27.73 -22.04 7.55
C ILE A 175 -28.75 -22.98 6.92
N THR A 176 -28.72 -23.09 5.60
CA THR A 176 -29.63 -24.01 4.92
C THR A 176 -29.25 -25.43 5.35
N PRO A 177 -30.22 -26.34 5.54
CA PRO A 177 -29.94 -27.71 5.93
C PRO A 177 -28.90 -28.39 5.02
N ALA A 178 -28.85 -27.98 3.74
CA ALA A 178 -27.86 -28.43 2.77
C ALA A 178 -26.43 -27.91 3.04
N ALA A 179 -26.27 -26.65 3.45
CA ALA A 179 -24.98 -26.09 3.84
C ALA A 179 -24.45 -26.74 5.13
N PHE A 180 -25.35 -26.99 6.09
CA PHE A 180 -25.03 -27.74 7.31
C PHE A 180 -24.59 -29.17 7.00
N LYS A 181 -25.32 -29.89 6.13
CA LYS A 181 -24.99 -31.25 5.71
C LYS A 181 -23.64 -31.34 4.97
N LYS A 182 -23.28 -30.32 4.18
CA LYS A 182 -21.94 -30.21 3.56
C LYS A 182 -20.85 -30.01 4.61
N LEU A 183 -21.04 -29.11 5.57
CA LEU A 183 -20.10 -28.87 6.66
C LEU A 183 -19.93 -30.09 7.57
N GLN A 184 -21.01 -30.80 7.90
CA GLN A 184 -20.95 -32.07 8.62
C GLN A 184 -20.10 -33.12 7.87
N SER A 185 -20.21 -33.16 6.53
CA SER A 185 -19.44 -34.10 5.71
C SER A 185 -17.95 -33.76 5.61
N THR A 186 -17.57 -32.50 5.86
CA THR A 186 -16.18 -32.02 5.74
C THR A 186 -15.47 -31.92 7.09
N LEU A 187 -16.15 -31.47 8.14
CA LEU A 187 -15.60 -31.34 9.49
C LEU A 187 -15.49 -32.70 10.20
N PHE A 188 -16.38 -33.64 9.89
CA PHE A 188 -16.38 -34.97 10.48
C PHE A 188 -16.33 -36.04 9.38
N ARG A 189 -15.19 -36.15 8.68
CA ARG A 189 -14.84 -37.40 8.00
C ARG A 189 -14.24 -38.34 9.04
N PRO A 190 -14.96 -39.40 9.50
CA PRO A 190 -14.26 -40.47 10.17
C PRO A 190 -13.26 -41.01 9.15
N SER A 191 -11.98 -41.04 9.50
CA SER A 191 -10.99 -41.72 8.66
C SER A 191 -11.49 -43.14 8.42
N LYS A 192 -11.15 -43.77 7.27
CA LYS A 192 -11.58 -45.13 6.90
C LYS A 192 -11.32 -46.21 7.98
N LYS A 193 -10.59 -45.87 9.05
CA LYS A 193 -10.23 -46.73 10.17
C LYS A 193 -11.25 -46.74 11.32
N VAL A 194 -12.27 -45.87 11.32
CA VAL A 194 -13.27 -45.83 12.40
C VAL A 194 -14.42 -46.79 12.10
N LYS A 195 -14.72 -47.72 13.01
CA LYS A 195 -15.85 -48.64 12.85
C LYS A 195 -17.16 -47.83 12.73
N PRO A 196 -18.10 -48.24 11.85
CA PRO A 196 -19.32 -47.48 11.58
C PRO A 196 -20.22 -47.27 12.81
N VAL A 197 -20.15 -48.18 13.79
CA VAL A 197 -20.88 -48.06 15.07
C VAL A 197 -20.31 -46.91 15.92
N THR A 198 -18.99 -46.81 16.04
CA THR A 198 -18.32 -45.74 16.78
C THR A 198 -18.50 -44.37 16.13
N SER A 199 -18.56 -44.29 14.79
CA SER A 199 -18.82 -43.01 14.11
C SER A 199 -20.27 -42.53 14.32
N ARG A 200 -21.23 -43.46 14.41
CA ARG A 200 -22.63 -43.15 14.70
C ARG A 200 -22.82 -42.65 16.13
N LEU A 201 -22.14 -43.26 17.09
CA LEU A 201 -22.16 -42.82 18.50
C LEU A 201 -21.53 -41.44 18.69
N LEU A 202 -20.39 -41.16 18.05
CA LEU A 202 -19.76 -39.83 18.11
C LEU A 202 -20.67 -38.74 17.52
N ARG A 203 -21.41 -39.04 16.45
CA ARG A 203 -22.38 -38.09 15.88
C ARG A 203 -23.57 -37.85 16.82
N LEU A 204 -24.06 -38.87 17.51
CA LEU A 204 -25.13 -38.73 18.50
C LEU A 204 -24.68 -37.92 19.72
N TYR A 205 -23.44 -38.13 20.17
CA TYR A 205 -22.91 -37.42 21.34
C TYR A 205 -22.63 -35.95 21.06
N VAL A 206 -22.07 -35.61 19.89
CA VAL A 206 -21.73 -34.22 19.52
C VAL A 206 -22.97 -33.41 19.09
N MET A 207 -24.05 -34.07 18.66
CA MET A 207 -25.28 -33.42 18.20
C MET A 207 -26.42 -33.47 19.24
N ASN A 208 -26.17 -34.06 20.42
CA ASN A 208 -27.11 -33.96 21.53
C ASN A 208 -26.93 -32.58 22.19
N ASP A 209 -27.78 -31.63 21.81
CA ASP A 209 -27.97 -30.36 22.52
C ASP A 209 -28.78 -30.56 23.82
N VAL A 210 -28.46 -31.60 24.60
CA VAL A 210 -28.99 -31.73 25.96
C VAL A 210 -28.08 -30.87 26.83
N ALA A 211 -28.65 -29.87 27.49
CA ALA A 211 -27.91 -29.06 28.46
C ALA A 211 -27.29 -30.02 29.49
N ASP A 212 -25.97 -29.91 29.71
CA ASP A 212 -25.32 -30.58 30.82
C ASP A 212 -25.94 -29.99 32.10
N ASP A 213 -26.84 -30.74 32.74
CA ASP A 213 -27.33 -30.41 34.07
C ASP A 213 -26.16 -30.59 35.07
N PHE A 214 -25.48 -29.48 35.37
CA PHE A 214 -24.62 -29.30 36.54
C PHE A 214 -24.86 -27.93 37.17
#